data_AF-A0A1Z9DKR0-F1
#
_entry.id   AF-A0A1Z9DKR0-F1
#
_cell.length_a   1.000
_cell.length_b   1.000
_cell.length_c   1.000
_cell.angle_alpha   90.00
_cell.angle_beta   90.00
_cell.angle_gamma   90.00
#
_symmetry.space_group_name_H-M   'P 1'
#
loop_
_entity.id
_entity.type
_entity.pdbx_description
1 polymer ?
#
loop_
_entity_poly.entity_id
_entity_poly.type
_entity_poly.pdbx_seq_one_letter_code
_entity_poly.pdbx_strand_id
1 'polypeptide(L)'
;MKKFLLLFTLTAFLFSCSDGDDHQCIECHIAFMLDTGVELPTDIGEFCDEALNDIEMNGYNLLEDIQNGDTVVPAGFYSADMIHCEEHANHDDHDH
;
A
#
# COMPACT_ATOMS: atom_id res chain seq x y z
N MET A 1 22.55 -33.14 21.62
CA MET A 1 21.96 -31.92 22.20
C MET A 1 20.91 -31.40 21.21
N LYS A 2 19.79 -30.89 21.73
CA LYS A 2 18.48 -30.73 21.08
C LYS A 2 18.51 -30.04 19.69
N LYS A 3 17.71 -30.58 18.77
CA LYS A 3 17.34 -30.03 17.46
C LYS A 3 16.47 -28.78 17.69
N PHE A 4 16.89 -27.62 17.19
CA PHE A 4 16.03 -26.44 17.12
C PHE A 4 15.21 -26.50 15.82
N LEU A 5 13.96 -26.93 15.93
CA LEU A 5 12.94 -26.66 14.93
C LEU A 5 12.58 -25.17 15.05
N LEU A 6 13.02 -24.35 14.10
CA LEU A 6 12.43 -23.04 13.88
C LEU A 6 11.29 -23.24 12.87
N LEU A 7 10.09 -23.31 13.42
CA LEU A 7 8.84 -23.38 12.68
C LEU A 7 8.58 -21.97 12.12
N PHE A 8 8.98 -21.72 10.87
CA PHE A 8 8.62 -20.50 10.17
C PHE A 8 7.16 -20.66 9.72
N THR A 9 6.23 -20.12 10.51
CA THR A 9 4.83 -20.00 10.14
C THR A 9 4.72 -18.96 9.04
N LEU A 10 4.76 -19.44 7.79
CA LEU A 10 4.42 -18.65 6.61
C LEU A 10 2.90 -18.46 6.64
N THR A 11 2.46 -17.34 7.20
CA THR A 11 1.06 -16.91 7.15
C THR A 11 0.69 -16.68 5.69
N ALA A 12 -0.28 -17.45 5.21
CA ALA A 12 -0.82 -17.35 3.87
C ALA A 12 -1.44 -15.96 3.67
N PHE A 13 -0.85 -15.17 2.76
CA PHE A 13 -1.51 -14.03 2.15
C PHE A 13 -2.62 -14.58 1.25
N LEU A 14 -3.83 -14.64 1.80
CA LEU A 14 -5.04 -14.92 1.04
C LEU A 14 -5.38 -13.64 0.26
N PHE A 15 -4.94 -13.56 -0.99
CA PHE A 15 -5.48 -12.61 -1.97
C PHE A 15 -6.97 -12.87 -2.11
N SER A 16 -7.79 -12.00 -1.54
CA SER A 16 -9.24 -12.04 -1.63
C SER A 16 -9.73 -10.86 -2.47
N CYS A 17 -9.65 -10.97 -3.80
CA CYS A 17 -10.51 -10.19 -4.68
C CYS A 17 -11.92 -10.78 -4.57
N SER A 18 -12.71 -10.30 -3.61
CA SER A 18 -14.14 -10.57 -3.59
C SER A 18 -14.85 -9.39 -4.22
N ASP A 19 -15.17 -9.54 -5.51
CA ASP A 19 -16.23 -8.80 -6.20
C ASP A 19 -17.52 -9.00 -5.38
N GLY A 20 -17.83 -8.03 -4.54
CA GLY A 20 -18.90 -8.14 -3.55
C GLY A 20 -18.95 -6.86 -2.73
N ASP A 21 -19.84 -5.97 -3.16
CA ASP A 21 -20.26 -4.73 -2.52
C ASP A 21 -20.13 -4.77 -0.99
N ASP A 22 -19.41 -3.78 -0.44
CA ASP A 22 -19.47 -3.22 0.94
C ASP A 22 -18.09 -3.07 1.64
N HIS A 23 -17.01 -3.70 1.16
CA HIS A 23 -15.65 -3.50 1.68
C HIS A 23 -14.70 -3.19 0.52
N GLN A 24 -14.61 -1.91 0.15
CA GLN A 24 -13.76 -1.43 -0.94
C GLN A 24 -12.33 -1.34 -0.43
N CYS A 25 -11.57 -2.41 -0.66
CA CYS A 25 -10.13 -2.38 -0.54
C CYS A 25 -9.58 -1.61 -1.75
N ILE A 26 -8.62 -0.71 -1.52
CA ILE A 26 -8.10 0.24 -2.50
C ILE A 26 -6.59 0.10 -2.60
N GLU A 27 -6.08 0.06 -3.83
CA GLU A 27 -4.65 0.02 -4.10
C GLU A 27 -4.01 1.39 -3.84
N CYS A 28 -2.90 1.40 -3.09
CA CYS A 28 -2.17 2.60 -2.74
C CYS A 28 -0.70 2.52 -3.15
N HIS A 29 -0.11 3.67 -3.45
CA HIS A 29 1.29 3.83 -3.79
C HIS A 29 1.91 5.05 -3.11
N ILE A 30 3.23 4.99 -2.93
CA ILE A 30 4.04 6.14 -2.52
C ILE A 30 4.33 6.99 -3.77
N ALA A 31 4.01 8.27 -3.72
CA ALA A 31 4.38 9.32 -4.67
C ALA A 31 5.87 9.71 -4.48
N PHE A 32 6.80 8.80 -4.77
CA PHE A 32 8.21 9.01 -4.47
C PHE A 32 8.85 9.99 -5.46
N MET A 33 9.31 11.15 -5.00
CA MET A 33 9.96 12.14 -5.87
C MET A 33 11.42 11.79 -6.17
N LEU A 34 11.74 11.62 -7.45
CA LEU A 34 13.11 11.44 -7.92
C LEU A 34 13.89 12.77 -7.91
N ASP A 35 15.22 12.68 -7.89
CA ASP A 35 16.13 13.84 -8.01
C ASP A 35 15.92 14.64 -9.31
N THR A 36 15.35 13.99 -10.34
CA THR A 36 14.98 14.62 -11.60
C THR A 36 13.75 15.53 -11.50
N GLY A 37 13.03 15.49 -10.37
CA GLY A 37 11.76 16.19 -10.15
C GLY A 37 10.55 15.45 -10.73
N VAL A 38 10.71 14.19 -11.12
CA VAL A 38 9.63 13.32 -11.60
C VAL A 38 9.17 12.41 -10.45
N GLU A 39 7.86 12.26 -10.30
CA GLU A 39 7.27 11.33 -9.35
C GLU A 39 7.38 9.89 -9.89
N LEU A 40 7.83 8.97 -9.03
CA LEU A 40 7.89 7.54 -9.26
C LEU A 40 6.83 6.88 -8.35
N PRO A 41 5.65 6.51 -8.90
CA PRO A 41 4.65 5.78 -8.14
C PRO A 41 5.22 4.41 -7.74
N THR A 42 5.15 4.10 -6.45
CA THR A 42 5.69 2.85 -5.90
C THR A 42 4.63 2.14 -5.06
N ASP A 43 4.14 1.03 -5.59
CA ASP A 43 3.02 0.28 -5.00
C ASP A 43 3.37 -0.24 -3.60
N ILE A 44 2.49 0.01 -2.64
CA ILE A 44 2.60 -0.47 -1.25
C ILE A 44 1.48 -1.45 -0.87
N GLY A 45 0.62 -1.77 -1.84
CA GLY A 45 -0.43 -2.78 -1.73
C GLY A 45 -1.83 -2.19 -1.57
N GLU A 46 -2.76 -3.08 -1.21
CA GLU A 46 -4.18 -2.78 -1.09
C GLU A 46 -4.57 -2.67 0.38
N PHE A 47 -5.30 -1.60 0.72
CA PHE A 47 -5.74 -1.31 2.09
C PHE A 47 -7.26 -1.21 2.13
N CYS A 48 -7.86 -1.65 3.24
CA CYS A 48 -9.30 -1.66 3.42
C CYS A 48 -9.70 -0.91 4.69
N ASP A 49 -10.90 -0.33 4.69
CA ASP A 49 -11.58 0.22 5.87
C ASP A 49 -10.69 1.13 6.75
N GLU A 50 -10.50 0.77 8.02
CA GLU A 50 -9.69 1.53 8.98
C GLU A 50 -8.23 1.62 8.57
N ALA A 51 -7.67 0.58 7.93
CA ALA A 51 -6.27 0.61 7.50
C ALA A 51 -6.06 1.61 6.35
N LEU A 52 -7.03 1.70 5.43
CA LEU A 52 -7.04 2.68 4.36
C LEU A 52 -7.15 4.11 4.92
N ASN A 53 -8.12 4.32 5.82
CA ASN A 53 -8.27 5.61 6.49
C ASN A 53 -7.02 6.00 7.30
N ASP A 54 -6.38 5.05 7.97
CA ASP A 54 -5.16 5.29 8.74
C ASP A 54 -4.02 5.76 7.85
N ILE A 55 -3.77 5.12 6.70
CA ILE A 55 -2.68 5.52 5.82
C ILE A 55 -2.94 6.87 5.13
N GLU A 56 -4.19 7.16 4.78
CA GLU A 56 -4.59 8.44 4.17
C GLU A 56 -4.49 9.62 5.14
N MET A 57 -4.63 9.37 6.45
CA MET A 57 -4.52 10.43 7.48
C MET A 57 -3.13 10.53 8.09
N ASN A 58 -2.47 9.38 8.33
CA ASN A 58 -1.27 9.28 9.14
C ASN A 58 -0.03 8.91 8.33
N GLY A 59 -0.17 8.55 7.05
CA GLY A 59 0.93 8.10 6.21
C GLY A 59 1.28 6.63 6.39
N TYR A 60 2.40 6.21 5.81
CA TYR A 60 2.80 4.81 5.75
C TYR A 60 4.25 4.62 6.17
N ASN A 61 4.52 3.63 7.01
CA ASN A 61 5.88 3.26 7.40
C ASN A 61 6.35 2.04 6.60
N LEU A 62 7.13 2.30 5.55
CA LEU A 62 7.72 1.27 4.73
C LEU A 62 8.82 0.53 5.51
N LEU A 63 8.65 -0.78 5.67
CA LEU A 63 9.49 -1.59 6.56
C LEU A 63 10.84 -1.98 5.92
N GLU A 64 10.89 -2.08 4.59
CA GLU A 64 12.07 -2.49 3.83
C GLU A 64 12.17 -1.71 2.51
N ASP A 65 13.39 -1.59 1.99
CA ASP A 65 13.62 -0.89 0.72
C ASP A 65 12.87 -1.59 -0.42
N ILE A 66 12.17 -0.82 -1.27
CA ILE A 66 11.53 -1.32 -2.48
C ILE A 66 12.41 -0.95 -3.69
N GLN A 67 12.78 -1.95 -4.48
CA GLN A 67 13.39 -1.73 -5.80
C GLN A 67 12.29 -1.48 -6.83
N ASN A 68 12.20 -0.26 -7.37
CA ASN A 68 11.26 0.11 -8.42
C ASN A 68 12.03 0.58 -9.66
N GLY A 69 12.11 -0.30 -10.66
CA GLY A 69 12.98 -0.12 -11.81
C GLY A 69 14.45 -0.02 -11.39
N ASP A 70 15.12 1.05 -11.79
CA ASP A 70 16.52 1.34 -11.41
C ASP A 70 16.64 2.15 -10.11
N THR A 71 15.52 2.52 -9.48
CA THR A 71 15.49 3.32 -8.26
C THR A 71 15.22 2.45 -7.03
N VAL A 72 15.89 2.79 -5.92
CA VAL A 72 15.58 2.24 -4.61
C VAL A 72 14.76 3.26 -3.83
N VAL A 73 13.54 2.88 -3.45
CA VAL A 73 12.71 3.63 -2.51
C VAL A 73 13.04 3.13 -1.11
N PRO A 74 13.69 3.95 -0.27
CA PRO A 74 14.22 3.49 1.01
C PRO A 74 13.11 3.19 2.02
N ALA A 75 13.36 2.23 2.90
CA ALA A 75 12.57 2.01 4.10
C ALA A 75 12.51 3.29 4.94
N GLY A 76 11.35 3.55 5.52
CA GLY A 76 11.12 4.77 6.28
C GLY A 76 9.67 5.19 6.30
N PHE A 77 9.42 6.29 7.00
CA PHE A 77 8.10 6.89 7.10
C PHE A 77 7.87 7.86 5.94
N TYR A 78 6.74 7.67 5.26
CA TYR A 78 6.20 8.54 4.23
C TYR A 78 4.92 9.16 4.76
N SER A 79 4.83 10.49 4.74
CA SER A 79 3.66 11.20 5.23
C SER A 79 2.45 11.00 4.32
N ALA A 80 1.25 11.24 4.85
CA ALA A 80 -0.01 11.08 4.13
C ALA A 80 -0.06 11.81 2.78
N ASP A 81 0.57 12.99 2.66
CA ASP A 81 0.66 13.74 1.39
C ASP A 81 1.50 13.04 0.31
N MET A 82 2.29 12.04 0.68
CA MET A 82 3.05 11.20 -0.24
C MET A 82 2.36 9.87 -0.54
N ILE A 83 1.17 9.61 0.02
CA ILE A 83 0.41 8.39 -0.19
C ILE A 83 -0.78 8.71 -1.09
N HIS A 84 -0.81 8.06 -2.25
CA HIS A 84 -1.93 8.15 -3.17
C HIS A 84 -2.60 6.78 -3.22
N CYS A 85 -3.83 6.72 -2.72
CA CYS A 85 -4.72 5.59 -2.94
C CYS A 85 -5.55 5.89 -4.19
N GLU A 86 -5.69 4.92 -5.10
CA GLU A 86 -6.54 5.10 -6.28
C GLU A 86 -7.93 5.54 -5.82
N GLU A 87 -8.56 6.47 -6.54
CA GLU A 87 -9.83 7.05 -6.12
C GLU A 87 -10.84 5.92 -5.86
N HIS A 88 -11.29 5.79 -4.60
CA HIS A 88 -12.52 5.08 -4.28
C HIS A 88 -13.52 5.58 -5.29
N ALA A 89 -13.97 4.74 -6.23
CA ALA A 89 -14.81 5.19 -7.32
C ALA A 89 -15.92 6.05 -6.73
N ASN A 90 -15.77 7.37 -6.85
CA ASN A 90 -16.83 8.28 -6.54
C ASN A 90 -17.87 7.87 -7.56
N HIS A 91 -18.93 7.23 -7.07
CA HIS A 91 -20.21 7.29 -7.73
C HIS A 91 -20.55 8.78 -7.82
N ASP A 92 -19.97 9.45 -8.82
CA ASP A 92 -20.44 10.73 -9.28
C ASP A 92 -21.85 10.47 -9.79
N ASP A 93 -22.79 10.85 -8.95
CA ASP A 93 -24.19 11.04 -9.23
C ASP A 93 -24.36 11.75 -10.58
N HIS A 94 -24.65 10.99 -11.63
CA HIS A 94 -25.32 11.51 -12.81
C HIS A 94 -26.73 10.93 -12.89
N ASP A 95 -27.53 11.26 -11.87
CA ASP A 95 -28.96 11.48 -12.05
C ASP A 95 -29.15 12.69 -12.98
N HIS A 96 -29.57 12.46 -14.23
CA HIS A 96 -30.41 13.36 -15.02
C HIS A 96 -31.10 12.66 -16.20
#